data_AF-A0A4S0MVZ9-F1
#
_entry.id   AF-A0A4S0MVZ9-F1
#
_cell.length_a   1.000
_cell.length_b   1.000
_cell.length_c   1.000
_cell.angle_alpha   90.00
_cell.angle_beta   90.00
_cell.angle_gamma   90.00
#
_symmetry.space_group_name_H-M   'P 1'
#
loop_
_entity.id
_entity.type
_entity.pdbx_description
1 polymer ?
#
loop_
_entity_poly.entity_id
_entity_poly.type
_entity_poly.pdbx_seq_one_letter_code
_entity_poly.pdbx_strand_id
1 'polypeptide(L)'
;VLNTYATELAGDGKRVTGAKLWSNGQDAGLFSADYFIVCTGGLENSRLLLWSNQRSNGGVVPNATALGRYWMEHPTFEGGNAILADYGAFEVDAVKEAFFSPMPAAM
;
A
#
# COMPACT_ATOMS: atom_id res chain seq x y z
N VAL A 1 -13.06 2.51 -14.33
CA VAL A 1 -13.75 3.79 -14.01
C VAL A 1 -12.93 4.47 -12.92
N LEU A 2 -12.53 5.72 -13.12
CA LEU A 2 -11.81 6.48 -12.09
C LEU A 2 -12.77 6.95 -10.99
N ASN A 3 -12.25 7.35 -9.84
CA ASN A 3 -13.04 7.72 -8.66
C ASN A 3 -13.97 6.60 -8.17
N THR A 4 -13.53 5.35 -8.33
CA THR A 4 -14.23 4.15 -7.86
C THR A 4 -13.29 3.35 -6.97
N TYR A 5 -13.75 2.94 -5.80
CA TYR A 5 -12.98 2.11 -4.88
C TYR A 5 -13.86 1.06 -4.19
N ALA A 6 -13.25 -0.04 -3.79
CA ALA A 6 -13.91 -1.05 -2.97
C ALA A 6 -13.94 -0.60 -1.51
N THR A 7 -15.11 -0.63 -0.89
CA THR A 7 -15.28 -0.33 0.54
C THR A 7 -15.13 -1.57 1.40
N GLU A 8 -15.57 -2.73 0.89
CA GLU A 8 -15.43 -4.04 1.52
C GLU A 8 -15.44 -5.16 0.47
N LEU A 9 -14.87 -6.30 0.84
CA LEU A 9 -15.04 -7.58 0.16
C LEU A 9 -16.06 -8.43 0.94
N ALA A 10 -16.88 -9.17 0.21
CA ALA A 10 -17.77 -10.18 0.75
C ALA A 10 -17.13 -11.56 0.56
N GLY A 11 -17.23 -12.43 1.55
CA GLY A 11 -16.71 -13.80 1.47
C GLY A 11 -17.54 -14.76 2.30
N ASP A 12 -17.53 -16.04 1.89
CA ASP A 12 -18.31 -17.12 2.50
C ASP A 12 -17.44 -18.09 3.34
N GLY A 13 -16.19 -17.71 3.60
CA GLY A 13 -15.20 -18.53 4.28
C GLY A 13 -14.46 -19.52 3.38
N LYS A 14 -14.89 -19.70 2.13
CA LYS A 14 -14.21 -20.51 1.10
C LYS A 14 -13.69 -19.66 -0.06
N ARG A 15 -14.41 -18.60 -0.39
CA ARG A 15 -14.06 -17.68 -1.48
C ARG A 15 -14.58 -16.27 -1.20
N VAL A 16 -13.93 -15.29 -1.83
CA VAL A 16 -14.49 -13.96 -2.01
C VAL A 16 -15.56 -14.03 -3.09
N THR A 17 -16.75 -13.51 -2.80
CA THR A 17 -17.93 -13.59 -3.66
C THR A 17 -18.31 -12.25 -4.28
N GLY A 18 -17.79 -11.15 -3.73
CA GLY A 18 -18.05 -9.82 -4.25
C GLY A 18 -17.22 -8.72 -3.61
N ALA A 19 -17.30 -7.53 -4.19
CA ALA A 19 -16.77 -6.29 -3.64
C ALA A 19 -17.87 -5.22 -3.63
N LYS A 20 -18.09 -4.57 -2.49
CA LYS A 20 -18.97 -3.40 -2.45
C LYS A 20 -18.20 -2.19 -2.97
N LEU A 21 -18.80 -1.47 -3.91
CA LEU A 21 -18.15 -0.37 -4.59
C LEU A 21 -18.74 0.98 -4.17
N TRP A 22 -17.88 1.98 -4.08
CA TRP A 22 -18.26 3.38 -4.02
C TRP A 22 -17.67 4.07 -5.23
N SER A 23 -18.47 4.87 -5.94
CA SER A 23 -18.06 5.50 -7.20
C SER A 23 -18.60 6.92 -7.27
N ASN A 24 -17.76 7.89 -7.62
CA ASN A 24 -18.18 9.29 -7.80
C ASN A 24 -19.05 9.84 -6.65
N GLY A 25 -18.66 9.54 -5.40
CA GLY A 25 -19.36 10.07 -4.23
C GLY A 25 -20.66 9.35 -3.84
N GLN A 26 -20.99 8.20 -4.44
CA GLN A 26 -22.19 7.43 -4.10
C GLN A 26 -21.95 5.92 -4.05
N ASP A 27 -22.87 5.20 -3.39
CA ASP A 27 -22.88 3.73 -3.37
C ASP A 27 -23.10 3.20 -4.81
N ALA A 28 -22.23 2.31 -5.26
CA ALA A 28 -22.26 1.70 -6.58
C ALA A 28 -22.60 0.20 -6.54
N GLY A 29 -23.07 -0.29 -5.39
CA GLY A 29 -23.59 -1.64 -5.23
C GLY A 29 -22.52 -2.72 -5.07
N LEU A 30 -22.96 -3.97 -5.21
CA LEU A 30 -22.12 -5.17 -5.11
C LEU A 30 -21.67 -5.61 -6.50
N PHE A 31 -20.37 -5.74 -6.70
CA PHE A 31 -19.76 -6.29 -7.90
C PHE A 31 -19.30 -7.73 -7.64
N SER A 32 -19.67 -8.66 -8.53
CA SER A 32 -19.24 -10.06 -8.48
C SER A 32 -18.27 -10.38 -9.61
N ALA A 33 -17.25 -11.18 -9.31
CA ALA A 33 -16.30 -11.72 -10.27
C ALA A 33 -15.77 -13.07 -9.77
N ASP A 34 -15.16 -13.85 -10.66
CA ASP A 34 -14.57 -15.15 -10.31
C ASP A 34 -13.32 -14.99 -9.44
N TYR A 35 -12.56 -13.92 -9.65
CA TYR A 35 -11.31 -13.63 -8.96
C TYR A 35 -11.22 -12.17 -8.55
N PHE A 36 -10.65 -11.93 -7.37
CA PHE A 36 -10.36 -10.61 -6.84
C PHE A 36 -8.87 -10.52 -6.51
N ILE A 37 -8.20 -9.49 -7.02
CA ILE A 37 -6.78 -9.21 -6.75
C ILE A 37 -6.73 -7.84 -6.06
N VAL A 38 -6.21 -7.80 -4.83
CA VAL A 38 -6.13 -6.55 -4.05
C VAL A 38 -4.77 -5.88 -4.29
N CYS A 39 -4.81 -4.75 -4.98
CA CYS A 39 -3.63 -3.96 -5.36
C CYS A 39 -3.75 -2.49 -4.91
N THR A 40 -4.28 -2.24 -3.71
CA THR A 40 -4.49 -0.89 -3.17
C THR A 40 -3.26 -0.31 -2.47
N GLY A 41 -2.15 -1.06 -2.43
CA GLY A 41 -0.90 -0.69 -1.74
C GLY A 41 -0.80 -1.35 -0.37
N GLY A 42 0.38 -1.31 0.26
CA GLY A 42 0.63 -2.05 1.50
C GLY A 42 -0.42 -1.75 2.57
N LEU A 43 -0.53 -0.47 2.96
CA LEU A 43 -1.43 0.01 4.03
C LEU A 43 -2.88 -0.30 3.71
N GLU A 44 -3.29 0.04 2.50
CA GLU A 44 -4.67 -0.02 2.11
C GLU A 44 -5.15 -1.45 1.84
N ASN A 45 -4.27 -2.35 1.38
CA ASN A 45 -4.58 -3.79 1.27
C ASN A 45 -4.97 -4.34 2.62
N SER A 46 -4.12 -4.11 3.63
CA SER A 46 -4.34 -4.59 4.99
C SER A 46 -5.61 -3.99 5.60
N ARG A 47 -5.83 -2.68 5.44
CA ARG A 47 -7.02 -1.99 5.92
C ARG A 47 -8.29 -2.59 5.33
N LEU A 48 -8.34 -2.74 4.01
CA LEU A 48 -9.49 -3.31 3.30
C LEU A 48 -9.75 -4.74 3.76
N LEU A 49 -8.72 -5.58 3.85
CA LEU A 49 -8.87 -6.98 4.24
C LEU A 49 -9.32 -7.12 5.70
N LEU A 50 -8.75 -6.36 6.63
CA LEU A 50 -9.16 -6.37 8.05
C LEU A 50 -10.64 -5.98 8.19
N TRP A 51 -11.03 -4.87 7.55
CA TRP A 51 -12.40 -4.39 7.60
C TRP A 51 -13.39 -5.38 6.98
N SER A 52 -13.05 -5.91 5.80
CA SER A 52 -13.87 -6.91 5.10
C SER A 52 -14.03 -8.18 5.92
N ASN A 53 -12.96 -8.61 6.61
CA ASN A 53 -13.00 -9.79 7.45
C ASN A 53 -13.82 -9.58 8.73
N GLN A 54 -13.77 -8.38 9.32
CA GLN A 54 -14.64 -8.00 10.43
C GLN A 54 -16.11 -8.02 10.01
N ARG A 55 -16.44 -7.47 8.83
CA ARG A 55 -17.82 -7.42 8.32
C ARG A 55 -18.37 -8.78 7.93
N SER A 56 -17.51 -9.68 7.46
CA SER A 56 -17.89 -11.04 7.03
C SER A 56 -17.72 -12.09 8.12
N ASN A 57 -17.40 -11.69 9.36
CA ASN A 57 -17.13 -12.61 10.47
C ASN A 57 -16.10 -13.70 10.11
N GLY A 58 -14.98 -13.31 9.50
CA GLY A 58 -13.94 -14.25 9.06
C GLY A 58 -14.11 -14.80 7.64
N GLY A 59 -15.15 -14.39 6.91
CA GLY A 59 -15.50 -14.94 5.60
C GLY A 59 -14.53 -14.62 4.47
N VAL A 60 -13.70 -13.58 4.61
CA VAL A 60 -12.73 -13.15 3.58
C VAL A 60 -11.33 -13.72 3.84
N VAL A 61 -10.90 -13.75 5.10
CA VAL A 61 -9.61 -14.30 5.55
C VAL A 61 -9.87 -15.21 6.77
N PRO A 62 -10.15 -16.51 6.56
CA PRO A 62 -10.52 -17.42 7.65
C PRO A 62 -9.45 -17.58 8.74
N ASN A 63 -8.16 -17.48 8.39
CA ASN A 63 -7.05 -17.48 9.33
C ASN A 63 -6.31 -16.14 9.32
N ALA A 64 -6.93 -15.13 9.93
CA ALA A 64 -6.44 -13.75 9.92
C ALA A 64 -5.39 -13.42 10.99
N THR A 65 -4.75 -14.43 11.61
CA THR A 65 -3.82 -14.20 12.72
C THR A 65 -2.62 -13.32 12.33
N ALA A 66 -2.15 -13.36 11.09
CA ALA A 66 -1.07 -12.48 10.65
C ALA A 66 -1.58 -11.17 9.98
N LEU A 67 -2.89 -11.04 9.76
CA LEU A 67 -3.44 -9.97 8.93
C LEU A 67 -3.22 -8.60 9.58
N GLY A 68 -2.60 -7.69 8.85
CA GLY A 68 -2.29 -6.34 9.32
C GLY A 68 -1.21 -6.28 10.40
N ARG A 69 -0.43 -7.34 10.61
CA ARG A 69 0.69 -7.40 11.57
C ARG A 69 2.03 -7.47 10.83
N TYR A 70 3.12 -7.31 11.58
CA TYR A 70 4.49 -7.40 11.08
C TYR A 70 4.78 -6.39 9.96
N TRP A 71 4.23 -5.18 10.13
CA TRP A 71 4.58 -4.02 9.32
C TRP A 71 6.07 -3.79 9.40
N MET A 72 6.68 -3.69 8.23
CA MET A 72 8.07 -3.31 8.09
C MET A 72 8.12 -2.00 7.33
N GLU A 73 8.96 -1.11 7.82
CA GLU A 73 9.46 0.02 7.06
C GLU A 73 10.95 0.11 7.34
N HIS A 74 11.71 0.68 6.40
CA HIS A 74 13.06 1.14 6.63
C HIS A 74 13.04 2.33 7.60
N PRO A 75 13.69 2.22 8.78
CA PRO A 75 13.93 3.39 9.60
C PRO A 75 14.77 4.39 8.80
N THR A 76 14.20 5.54 8.51
CA THR A 76 14.90 6.66 7.87
C THR A 76 15.27 7.68 8.93
N PHE A 77 16.49 8.20 8.84
CA PHE A 77 16.98 9.25 9.71
C PHE A 77 17.86 10.19 8.89
N GLU A 78 17.79 11.48 9.22
CA GLU A 78 18.72 12.46 8.68
C GLU A 78 20.01 12.38 9.49
N GLY A 79 21.10 11.95 8.84
CA GLY A 79 22.41 11.76 9.49
C GLY A 79 23.14 13.07 9.82
N GLY A 80 22.72 14.18 9.23
CA GLY A 80 23.30 15.51 9.42
C GLY A 80 23.29 16.35 8.13
N ASN A 81 23.76 17.58 8.24
CA ASN A 81 23.93 18.47 7.09
C ASN A 81 25.27 18.20 6.40
N ALA A 82 25.26 18.13 5.07
CA ALA A 82 26.47 18.13 4.26
C ALA A 82 26.69 19.53 3.65
N ILE A 83 27.92 20.04 3.71
CA ILE A 83 28.33 21.25 2.97
C ILE A 83 29.10 20.77 1.74
N LEU A 84 28.53 21.03 0.57
CA LEU A 84 29.18 20.69 -0.70
C LEU A 84 30.09 21.84 -1.14
N ALA A 85 31.36 21.54 -1.39
CA ALA A 85 32.31 22.51 -1.94
C ALA A 85 32.03 22.81 -3.42
N ASP A 86 31.58 21.80 -4.17
CA ASP A 86 31.11 21.91 -5.55
C ASP A 86 29.82 21.10 -5.72
N TYR A 87 28.72 21.79 -6.01
CA TYR A 87 27.42 21.16 -6.22
C TYR A 87 27.36 20.38 -7.55
N GLY A 88 28.16 20.78 -8.54
CA GLY A 88 28.20 20.13 -9.87
C GLY A 88 28.94 18.80 -9.87
N ALA A 89 29.64 18.45 -8.78
CA ALA A 89 30.34 17.19 -8.65
C ALA A 89 29.40 15.97 -8.48
N PHE A 90 28.12 16.21 -8.19
CA PHE A 90 27.11 15.17 -7.98
C PHE A 90 26.02 15.26 -9.04
N GLU A 91 25.69 14.12 -9.64
CA GLU A 91 24.47 14.00 -10.44
C GLU A 91 23.27 13.99 -9.48
N VAL A 92 22.37 14.96 -9.68
CA VAL A 92 21.15 15.11 -8.88
C VAL A 92 19.92 14.84 -9.73
N ASP A 93 18.88 14.32 -9.11
CA ASP A 93 17.59 14.13 -9.75
C ASP A 93 16.76 15.42 -9.83
N ALA A 94 15.51 15.31 -10.30
CA ALA A 94 14.61 16.45 -10.45
C ALA A 94 14.23 17.14 -9.12
N VAL A 95 14.39 16.45 -7.98
CA VAL A 95 14.12 16.97 -6.64
C VAL A 95 15.40 17.31 -5.88
N LYS A 96 16.55 17.32 -6.56
CA LYS A 96 17.88 17.69 -6.04
C LYS A 96 18.47 16.68 -5.06
N GLU A 97 18.07 15.41 -5.15
CA GLU A 97 18.66 14.32 -4.39
C GLU A 97 19.79 13.66 -5.21
N ALA A 98 20.91 13.34 -4.56
CA ALA A 98 22.01 12.57 -5.14
C ALA A 98 22.20 11.27 -4.35
N PHE A 99 22.29 10.14 -5.07
CA PHE A 99 22.57 8.84 -4.49
C PHE A 99 23.95 8.37 -4.92
N PHE A 100 24.83 8.13 -3.96
CA PHE A 100 26.18 7.64 -4.21
C PHE A 100 26.57 6.62 -3.15
N SER A 101 27.39 5.64 -3.54
CA SER A 101 27.98 4.72 -2.59
C SER A 101 29.21 5.38 -1.94
N PRO A 102 29.46 5.15 -0.64
CA PRO A 102 30.68 5.63 0.01
C PRO A 102 31.89 4.94 -0.64
N MET A 103 32.57 5.67 -1.53
CA MET A 103 33.79 5.25 -2.19
C MET A 103 34.86 6.33 -1.96
N PRO A 104 36.16 6.01 -1.96
CA PRO A 104 37.21 7.00 -1.70
C PRO A 104 37.22 8.20 -2.65
N ALA A 105 36.65 8.07 -3.86
CA ALA A 105 36.50 9.19 -4.79
C ALA A 105 35.31 10.12 -4.46
N ALA A 106 34.45 9.75 -3.51
CA ALA A 106 33.26 10.48 -3.07
C ALA A 106 33.36 11.02 -1.61
N MET A 107 34.49 10.79 -0.94
CA MET A 107 34.85 11.37 0.37
C MET A 107 36.04 12.32 0.21
#